data_AF-A0A7X7VA82-F1
#
_entry.id   AF-A0A7X7VA82-F1
#
_cell.length_a   1.000
_cell.length_b   1.000
_cell.length_c   1.000
_cell.angle_alpha   90.00
_cell.angle_beta   90.00
_cell.angle_gamma   90.00
#
_symmetry.space_group_name_H-M   'P 1'
#
loop_
_entity.id
_entity.type
_entity.pdbx_description
1 polymer ?
#
loop_
_entity_poly.entity_id
_entity_poly.type
_entity_poly.pdbx_seq_one_letter_code
_entity_poly.pdbx_strand_id
1 'polypeptide(L)'
;STAGFIDPGFRGHVTLELSNMSTLPIKLYPGMKIGQLCFFRLSSPAEHPYGSAATGSHYQGQRGPTASRSHLNFSRLSIPEDRPIG
;
A
#
# COMPACT_ATOMS: atom_id res chain seq x y z
N SER A 1 -8.47 -1.29 2.87
CA SER A 1 -7.65 -1.91 1.80
C SER A 1 -6.37 -2.35 2.48
N THR A 2 -6.19 -3.64 2.75
CA THR A 2 -4.89 -4.11 3.25
C THR A 2 -4.07 -4.46 2.02
N ALA A 3 -3.18 -3.55 1.61
CA ALA A 3 -2.18 -3.88 0.62
C ALA A 3 -1.30 -5.01 1.20
N GLY A 4 -1.45 -6.22 0.66
CA GLY A 4 -0.70 -7.41 1.12
C GLY A 4 0.55 -7.71 0.30
N PHE A 5 0.72 -7.05 -0.84
CA PHE A 5 1.85 -7.25 -1.75
C PHE A 5 2.85 -6.10 -1.66
N ILE A 6 4.12 -6.44 -1.80
CA ILE A 6 5.22 -5.50 -2.03
C ILE A 6 5.61 -5.66 -3.49
N ASP A 7 5.40 -4.61 -4.27
CA ASP A 7 5.54 -4.66 -5.73
C ASP A 7 7.00 -4.84 -6.19
N PRO A 8 7.24 -5.52 -7.33
CA PRO A 8 8.58 -5.65 -7.91
C PRO A 8 9.22 -4.28 -8.16
N GLY A 9 10.44 -4.09 -7.68
CA GLY A 9 11.16 -2.81 -7.77
C GLY A 9 10.98 -1.88 -6.58
N PHE A 10 10.11 -2.22 -5.61
CA PHE A 10 10.00 -1.47 -4.37
C PHE A 10 11.33 -1.46 -3.60
N ARG A 11 11.70 -0.30 -3.07
CA ARG A 11 12.83 -0.12 -2.17
C ARG A 11 12.44 0.79 -1.02
N GLY A 12 12.50 0.30 0.21
CA GLY A 12 12.19 1.09 1.40
C GLY A 12 11.87 0.22 2.62
N HIS A 13 11.53 0.87 3.73
CA HIS A 13 10.94 0.19 4.88
C HIS A 13 9.47 -0.10 4.61
N VAL A 14 8.97 -1.29 4.98
CA VAL A 14 7.56 -1.63 4.83
C VAL A 14 6.75 -0.99 5.96
N THR A 15 5.68 -0.26 5.63
CA THR A 15 4.73 0.23 6.63
C THR A 15 3.86 -0.94 7.09
N LEU A 16 3.76 -1.16 8.41
CA LEU A 16 2.87 -2.14 8.99
C LEU A 16 1.64 -1.44 9.58
N GLU A 17 0.45 -1.91 9.22
CA GLU A 17 -0.79 -1.52 9.88
C GLU A 17 -1.07 -2.53 11.00
N LEU A 18 -1.03 -2.08 12.26
CA LEU A 18 -1.17 -2.92 13.44
C LEU A 18 -2.45 -2.58 14.19
N SER A 19 -3.26 -3.61 14.46
CA SER A 19 -4.53 -3.47 15.20
C SER A 19 -4.57 -4.49 16.33
N ASN A 20 -4.87 -4.04 17.55
CA ASN A 20 -5.08 -4.93 18.70
C ASN A 20 -6.55 -5.34 18.76
N MET A 21 -6.84 -6.62 18.51
CA MET A 21 -8.20 -7.19 18.56
C MET A 21 -8.54 -7.83 19.92
N SER A 22 -7.66 -7.71 20.91
CA SER A 22 -7.90 -8.20 22.28
C SER A 22 -8.40 -7.10 23.21
N THR A 23 -8.90 -7.49 24.40
CA THR A 23 -9.32 -6.55 25.45
C THR A 23 -8.17 -6.03 26.32
N LEU A 24 -6.95 -6.53 26.12
CA LEU A 24 -5.78 -6.17 26.92
C LEU A 24 -4.75 -5.38 26.08
N PRO A 25 -4.06 -4.41 26.68
CA PRO A 25 -2.94 -3.74 25.99
C PRO A 25 -1.81 -4.72 25.65
N ILE A 26 -1.27 -4.61 24.44
CA ILE A 26 -0.10 -5.37 23.99
C ILE A 26 1.10 -4.44 23.88
N LYS A 27 2.20 -4.78 24.56
CA LYS A 27 3.46 -4.04 24.42
C LYS A 27 4.20 -4.50 23.17
N LEU A 28 4.56 -3.55 22.32
CA LEU A 28 5.46 -3.76 21.19
C LEU A 28 6.83 -3.17 21.52
N TYR A 29 7.89 -3.90 21.18
CA TYR A 29 9.27 -3.47 21.41
C TYR A 29 10.01 -3.32 20.08
N PRO A 30 10.79 -2.24 19.88
CA PRO A 30 11.67 -2.14 18.73
C PRO A 30 12.59 -3.36 18.60
N GLY A 31 12.67 -3.94 17.39
CA GLY A 31 13.47 -5.13 17.10
C GLY A 31 12.77 -6.47 17.33
N MET A 32 11.54 -6.49 17.88
CA MET A 32 10.77 -7.74 17.98
C MET A 32 10.36 -8.26 16.59
N LYS A 33 10.29 -9.58 16.44
CA LYS A 33 9.71 -10.20 15.24
C LYS A 33 8.21 -9.91 15.20
N ILE A 34 7.73 -9.36 14.08
CA ILE A 34 6.33 -8.90 13.94
C ILE A 34 5.61 -9.43 12.69
N GLY A 35 6.33 -10.17 11.84
CA GLY A 35 5.81 -10.71 10.59
C GLY A 35 6.87 -11.49 9.83
N GLN A 36 6.49 -11.99 8.65
CA GLN A 36 7.35 -12.73 7.74
C GLN A 36 7.10 -12.27 6.30
N LEU A 37 8.12 -12.41 5.44
CA LEU A 37 8.00 -12.14 4.00
C LEU A 37 7.95 -13.47 3.24
N CYS A 38 7.06 -13.55 2.27
CA CYS A 38 7.00 -14.64 1.30
C CYS A 38 7.29 -14.06 -0.08
N PHE A 39 8.22 -14.67 -0.82
CA PHE A 39 8.63 -14.20 -2.13
C PHE A 39 8.06 -15.09 -3.22
N PHE A 40 7.42 -14.47 -4.21
CA PHE A 40 6.88 -15.15 -5.38
C PHE A 40 7.67 -14.72 -6.61
N ARG A 41 8.08 -15.70 -7.42
CA ARG A 41 8.77 -15.43 -8.68
C ARG A 41 7.75 -15.00 -9.74
N LEU A 42 8.01 -13.88 -10.41
CA LEU A 42 7.26 -13.48 -11.59
C LEU A 42 7.62 -14.36 -12.80
N SER A 43 6.67 -14.51 -13.72
CA SER A 43 6.89 -15.22 -15.00
C SER A 43 7.94 -14.52 -15.88
N SER A 44 8.05 -13.19 -15.79
CA SER A 44 9.03 -12.35 -16.47
C SER A 44 9.38 -11.12 -15.61
N PRO A 45 10.44 -10.36 -15.94
CA PRO A 45 10.66 -9.04 -15.34
C PRO A 45 9.43 -8.14 -15.51
N ALA A 46 9.15 -7.29 -14.52
CA ALA A 46 8.06 -6.32 -14.60
C ALA A 46 8.41 -5.21 -15.61
N GLU A 47 7.51 -4.94 -16.56
CA GLU A 47 7.67 -3.89 -17.58
C GLU A 47 7.69 -2.49 -16.95
N HIS A 48 6.84 -2.27 -15.95
CA HIS A 48 6.78 -1.03 -15.17
C HIS A 48 6.92 -1.36 -13.67
N PRO A 49 8.16 -1.50 -13.17
CA PRO A 49 8.39 -1.78 -11.76
C PRO A 49 7.95 -0.60 -10.88
N TYR A 50 7.73 -0.87 -9.60
CA TYR A 50 7.35 0.14 -8.62
C TYR A 50 8.41 1.25 -8.55
N GLY A 51 7.94 2.51 -8.53
CA GLY A 51 8.80 3.69 -8.58
C GLY A 51 9.16 4.15 -9.99
N SER A 52 8.75 3.44 -11.05
CA SER A 52 8.84 3.95 -12.41
C SER A 52 7.85 5.10 -12.62
N ALA A 53 8.11 5.96 -13.62
CA ALA A 53 7.25 7.10 -13.90
C ALA A 53 5.81 6.68 -14.31
N ALA A 54 5.65 5.48 -14.89
CA ALA A 54 4.38 4.96 -15.36
C ALA A 54 3.45 4.46 -14.24
N THR A 55 3.96 4.10 -13.05
CA THR A 55 3.16 3.43 -12.02
C THR A 55 2.47 4.38 -11.05
N GLY A 56 2.77 5.69 -11.09
CA GLY A 56 2.23 6.65 -10.11
C GLY A 56 2.57 6.31 -8.65
N SER A 57 3.66 5.57 -8.43
CA SER A 57 4.06 5.05 -7.12
C SER A 57 4.29 6.16 -6.09
N HIS A 58 3.70 6.02 -4.90
CA HIS A 58 3.74 7.07 -3.88
C HIS A 58 4.80 6.90 -2.80
N TYR A 59 5.40 5.72 -2.64
CA TYR A 59 6.17 5.37 -1.43
C TYR A 59 7.59 4.84 -1.70
N GLN A 60 8.11 5.03 -2.92
CA GLN A 60 9.45 4.57 -3.27
C GLN A 60 10.51 5.30 -2.43
N GLY A 61 11.43 4.54 -1.84
CA GLY A 61 12.52 5.06 -1.01
C GLY A 61 12.16 5.39 0.44
N GLN A 62 10.96 5.06 0.93
CA GLN A 62 10.55 5.46 2.27
C GLN A 62 11.41 4.86 3.38
N ARG A 63 11.66 5.66 4.44
CA ARG A 63 12.51 5.29 5.59
C ARG A 63 11.73 5.06 6.90
N GLY A 64 10.41 4.97 6.83
CA GLY A 64 9.53 4.76 7.98
C GLY A 64 8.06 4.70 7.56
N PRO A 65 7.13 4.82 8.50
CA PRO A 65 5.69 4.81 8.21
C PRO A 65 5.26 6.15 7.60
N THR A 66 5.51 6.32 6.30
CA THR A 66 5.04 7.50 5.57
C THR A 66 3.52 7.58 5.63
N ALA A 67 2.97 8.73 6.00
CA ALA A 67 1.53 8.96 6.01
C ALA A 67 0.91 8.76 4.61
N SER A 68 -0.39 8.45 4.59
CA SER A 68 -1.11 8.19 3.36
C SER A 68 -1.00 9.34 2.35
N ARG A 69 -0.78 8.97 1.09
CA ARG A 69 -0.76 9.87 -0.08
C ARG A 69 -1.90 9.59 -1.06
N SER A 70 -2.97 8.94 -0.61
CA SER A 70 -4.15 8.62 -1.44
C SER A 70 -4.77 9.86 -2.12
N HIS A 71 -4.57 11.04 -1.55
CA HIS A 71 -5.03 12.30 -2.12
C HIS A 71 -4.34 12.69 -3.45
N LEU A 72 -3.13 12.21 -3.74
CA LEU A 72 -2.36 12.62 -4.91
C LEU A 72 -2.98 12.17 -6.24
N ASN A 73 -3.68 11.03 -6.23
CA ASN A 73 -4.35 10.45 -7.40
C ASN A 73 -5.85 10.25 -7.15
N PHE A 74 -6.44 11.08 -6.29
CA PHE A 74 -7.85 10.98 -5.95
C PHE A 74 -8.72 11.54 -7.08
N SER A 75 -9.60 10.70 -7.63
CA SER A 75 -10.60 11.11 -8.62
C SER A 75 -12.01 10.98 -8.05
N ARG A 76 -12.88 11.93 -8.42
CA ARG A 76 -14.32 11.89 -8.11
C ARG A 76 -15.08 11.77 -9.42
N LEU A 77 -15.96 10.79 -9.50
CA LEU A 77 -16.92 10.70 -10.60
C LEU A 77 -18.15 11.54 -10.22
N SER A 78 -18.53 12.48 -11.08
CA SER A 78 -19.84 13.14 -11.00
C SER A 78 -20.88 12.23 -11.64
N ILE A 79 -21.89 11.82 -10.87
CA ILE A 79 -23.07 11.14 -11.41
C ILE A 79 -24.08 12.24 -11.78
N PRO A 80 -24.50 12.35 -13.06
CA PRO A 80 -25.56 13.29 -13.43
C PRO A 80 -26.87 12.90 -12.73
N GLU A 81 -27.55 13.86 -12.11
CA GLU A 81 -28.92 13.66 -11.63
C GLU A 81 -29.89 13.61 -12.82
N ASP A 82 -30.73 12.58 -12.83
CA ASP A 82 -31.88 12.31 -13.71
C ASP A 82 -31.66 12.19 -15.23
N ARG A 83 -31.72 10.94 -15.71
CA ARG A 83 -32.40 10.64 -16.98
C ARG A 83 -33.84 10.25 -16.65
N PRO A 84 -34.86 11.04 -17.03
CA PRO A 84 -36.22 10.56 -16.99
C PRO A 84 -36.34 9.34 -17.92
N ILE A 85 -36.79 8.21 -17.37
CA ILE A 85 -37.32 7.10 -18.15
C ILE A 85 -38.63 7.58 -18.78
N GLY A 86 -38.53 8.03 -20.04
CA GLY A 86 -39.68 8.21 -20.91
C GLY A 86 -40.23 6.87 -21.37
#